data_AF-A0AAF0QM09-F1
#
_entry.id   AF-A0AAF0QM09-F1
#
_cell.length_a   1.000
_cell.length_b   1.000
_cell.length_c   1.000
_cell.angle_alpha   90.00
_cell.angle_beta   90.00
_cell.angle_gamma   90.00
#
_symmetry.space_group_name_H-M   'P 1'
#
loop_
_entity.id
_entity.type
_entity.pdbx_description
1 polymer ?
#
loop_
_entity_poly.entity_id
_entity_poly.type
_entity_poly.pdbx_seq_one_letter_code
_entity_poly.pdbx_strand_id
1 'polypeptide(L)'
;MFLMFTIAKSYSTVQEVADSCKTGAATNVIFGLALRYKSVIILIFAIVVSIYVSFSLAVMYGIAVAALGMLSTIATGIAIDASGPINDNAGGIADMAGMSHRIRERTDALDAAGNTTAAIGKFLMELPLLSSLDTMHTLAEF
;
A
#
# COMPACT_ATOMS: atom_id res chain seq x y z
N MET A 1 5.66 -7.61 -0.74
CA MET A 1 6.79 -7.61 -1.70
C MET A 1 6.39 -7.16 -3.11
N PHE A 2 5.41 -7.80 -3.76
CA PHE A 2 4.98 -7.40 -5.11
C PHE A 2 4.49 -5.94 -5.21
N LEU A 3 3.69 -5.48 -4.25
CA LEU A 3 3.21 -4.09 -4.24
C LEU A 3 4.37 -3.08 -4.27
N MET A 4 5.45 -3.37 -3.54
CA MET A 4 6.66 -2.56 -3.44
C MET A 4 7.33 -2.31 -4.80
N PHE A 5 7.31 -3.32 -5.69
CA PHE A 5 7.83 -3.22 -7.07
C PHE A 5 7.05 -2.19 -7.92
N THR A 6 5.77 -1.99 -7.62
CA THR A 6 4.89 -1.09 -8.39
C THR A 6 4.79 0.32 -7.83
N ILE A 7 5.31 0.58 -6.62
CA ILE A 7 5.14 1.88 -5.94
C ILE A 7 6.46 2.53 -5.50
N ALA A 8 7.56 1.79 -5.35
CA ALA A 8 8.81 2.38 -4.87
C ALA A 8 9.66 2.94 -6.03
N LYS A 9 10.22 4.15 -5.85
CA LYS A 9 11.05 4.86 -6.84
C LYS A 9 12.31 4.11 -7.27
N SER A 10 12.79 3.16 -6.46
CA SER A 10 13.98 2.36 -6.77
C SER A 10 13.76 1.31 -7.86
N TYR A 11 12.50 1.00 -8.21
CA TYR A 11 12.18 -0.02 -9.21
C TYR A 11 11.91 0.61 -10.59
N SER A 12 12.25 -0.14 -11.65
CA SER A 12 12.12 0.31 -13.04
C SER A 12 10.69 0.75 -13.38
N THR A 13 9.67 0.11 -12.80
CA THR A 13 8.26 0.43 -13.04
C THR A 13 7.88 1.85 -12.67
N VAL A 14 8.42 2.40 -11.59
CA VAL A 14 8.16 3.79 -11.18
C VAL A 14 9.07 4.77 -11.93
N GLN A 15 10.27 4.32 -12.31
CA GLN A 15 11.18 5.09 -13.16
C GLN A 15 10.61 5.29 -14.56
N GLU A 16 9.95 4.28 -15.13
CA GLU A 16 9.23 4.37 -16.41
C GLU A 16 8.10 5.41 -16.36
N VAL A 17 7.37 5.48 -15.25
CA VAL A 17 6.35 6.54 -15.02
C VAL A 17 7.02 7.91 -14.97
N ALA A 18 8.14 8.04 -14.24
CA ALA A 18 8.90 9.30 -14.20
C ALA A 18 9.46 9.69 -15.58
N ASP A 19 9.91 8.74 -16.38
CA ASP A 19 10.40 8.96 -17.75
C ASP A 19 9.29 9.40 -18.69
N SER A 20 8.06 8.91 -18.50
CA SER A 20 6.89 9.33 -19.27
C SER A 20 6.50 10.81 -19.07
N CYS A 21 7.07 11.49 -18.06
CA CYS A 21 6.96 12.94 -17.92
C CYS A 21 7.64 13.70 -19.07
N LYS A 22 8.64 13.10 -19.75
CA LYS A 22 9.34 13.71 -20.90
C LYS A 22 8.41 13.97 -22.08
N THR A 23 7.34 13.19 -22.22
CA THR A 23 6.34 13.32 -23.28
C THR A 23 5.10 14.11 -22.86
N GLY A 24 5.05 14.59 -21.60
CA GLY A 24 4.01 15.47 -21.07
C GLY A 24 3.26 14.92 -19.86
N ALA A 25 2.46 15.78 -19.23
CA ALA A 25 1.67 15.41 -18.05
C ALA A 25 0.60 14.35 -18.36
N ALA A 26 0.01 14.39 -19.56
CA ALA A 26 -1.01 13.43 -19.97
C ALA A 26 -0.48 11.98 -20.01
N THR A 27 0.72 11.78 -20.56
CA THR A 27 1.37 10.45 -20.60
C THR A 27 1.70 9.95 -19.19
N ASN A 28 2.16 10.82 -18.30
CA ASN A 28 2.42 10.47 -16.90
C ASN A 28 1.15 9.95 -16.19
N VAL A 29 0.01 10.61 -16.38
CA VAL A 29 -1.26 10.17 -15.80
C VAL A 29 -1.71 8.81 -16.37
N ILE A 30 -1.58 8.62 -17.69
CA ILE A 30 -1.95 7.37 -18.36
C ILE A 30 -1.07 6.21 -17.88
N PHE A 31 0.25 6.41 -17.81
CA PHE A 31 1.19 5.39 -17.31
C PHE A 31 0.96 5.07 -15.83
N GLY A 32 0.69 6.08 -15.00
CA GLY A 32 0.34 5.88 -13.59
C GLY A 32 -0.93 5.06 -13.40
N LEU A 33 -1.98 5.33 -14.19
CA LEU A 33 -3.22 4.53 -14.18
C LEU A 33 -2.99 3.10 -14.66
N ALA A 34 -2.25 2.93 -15.76
CA ALA A 34 -1.91 1.61 -16.28
C ALA A 34 -1.13 0.76 -15.26
N LEU A 35 -0.19 1.39 -14.55
CA LEU A 35 0.59 0.72 -13.50
C LEU A 35 -0.30 0.26 -12.33
N ARG A 36 -1.28 1.09 -11.94
CA ARG A 36 -2.29 0.71 -10.93
C ARG A 36 -3.11 -0.49 -11.39
N TYR A 37 -3.60 -0.52 -12.63
CA TYR A 37 -4.37 -1.67 -13.12
C TYR A 37 -3.55 -2.95 -13.15
N LYS A 38 -2.27 -2.86 -13.53
CA LYS A 38 -1.35 -4.00 -13.54
C LYS A 38 -1.09 -4.57 -12.14
N SER A 39 -1.01 -3.73 -11.10
CA SER A 39 -0.70 -4.20 -9.75
C SER A 39 -1.85 -4.99 -9.10
N VAL A 40 -3.09 -4.75 -9.51
CA VAL A 40 -4.29 -5.42 -8.96
C VAL A 40 -4.38 -6.89 -9.37
N ILE A 41 -3.80 -7.29 -10.50
CA ILE A 41 -3.92 -8.66 -11.03
C ILE A 41 -3.35 -9.70 -10.05
N ILE A 42 -2.09 -9.53 -9.66
CA ILE A 42 -1.41 -10.47 -8.74
C ILE A 42 -2.08 -10.47 -7.36
N LEU A 43 -2.62 -9.33 -6.97
CA LEU A 43 -3.36 -9.23 -5.73
C LEU A 43 -4.64 -10.06 -5.74
N ILE A 44 -5.46 -9.95 -6.79
CA ILE A 44 -6.70 -10.74 -6.91
C ILE A 44 -6.36 -12.22 -6.78
N PHE A 45 -5.30 -12.68 -7.45
CA PHE A 45 -4.84 -14.06 -7.33
C PHE A 45 -4.47 -14.45 -5.89
N ALA A 46 -3.77 -13.58 -5.16
CA ALA A 46 -3.42 -13.83 -3.76
C ALA A 46 -4.66 -13.98 -2.86
N ILE A 47 -5.69 -13.14 -3.06
CA ILE A 47 -6.96 -13.23 -2.31
C ILE A 47 -7.70 -14.52 -2.65
N VAL A 48 -7.81 -14.88 -3.94
CA VAL A 48 -8.50 -16.10 -4.39
C VAL A 48 -7.84 -17.35 -3.79
N VAL A 49 -6.52 -17.42 -3.80
CA VAL A 49 -5.78 -18.54 -3.19
C VAL A 49 -5.99 -18.59 -1.67
N SER A 50 -5.95 -17.44 -1.00
CA SER A 50 -6.20 -17.34 0.45
C SER A 50 -7.60 -17.85 0.81
N ILE A 51 -8.64 -17.39 0.10
CA ILE A 51 -10.02 -17.84 0.28
C ILE A 51 -10.12 -19.35 0.05
N TYR A 52 -9.55 -19.86 -1.06
CA TYR A 52 -9.62 -21.28 -1.40
C TYR A 52 -9.00 -22.18 -0.33
N VAL A 53 -7.82 -21.83 0.18
CA VAL A 53 -7.12 -22.60 1.22
C VAL A 53 -7.88 -22.53 2.54
N SER A 54 -8.28 -21.33 2.97
CA SER A 54 -9.03 -21.11 4.20
C SER A 54 -10.37 -21.84 4.22
N PHE A 55 -11.11 -21.76 3.12
CA PHE A 55 -12.41 -22.41 2.99
C PHE A 55 -12.27 -23.94 2.99
N SER A 56 -11.23 -24.49 2.36
CA SER A 56 -11.00 -25.93 2.30
C SER A 56 -10.62 -26.52 3.67
N LEU A 57 -9.97 -25.75 4.55
CA LEU A 57 -9.50 -26.21 5.86
C LEU A 57 -10.58 -26.11 6.95
N ALA A 58 -11.30 -24.99 7.00
CA ALA A 58 -12.22 -24.70 8.10
C ALA A 58 -13.43 -23.84 7.68
N VAL A 59 -13.81 -23.89 6.39
CA VAL A 59 -14.99 -23.20 5.82
C VAL A 59 -15.01 -21.72 6.24
N MET A 60 -16.03 -21.27 6.98
CA MET A 60 -16.15 -19.88 7.42
C MET A 60 -15.18 -19.52 8.54
N TYR A 61 -14.94 -20.43 9.49
CA TYR A 61 -13.97 -20.20 10.56
C TYR A 61 -12.56 -19.99 9.99
N GLY A 62 -12.20 -20.73 8.94
CA GLY A 62 -10.93 -20.57 8.23
C GLY A 62 -10.78 -19.21 7.55
N ILE A 63 -11.88 -18.65 7.02
CA ILE A 63 -11.91 -17.32 6.41
C ILE A 63 -11.77 -16.24 7.49
N ALA A 64 -12.52 -16.36 8.60
CA ALA A 64 -12.45 -15.43 9.73
C ALA A 64 -11.03 -15.41 10.36
N VAL A 65 -10.41 -16.57 10.55
CA VAL A 65 -9.04 -16.68 11.09
C VAL A 65 -8.00 -16.14 10.10
N ALA A 66 -8.18 -16.32 8.80
CA ALA A 66 -7.29 -15.71 7.80
C ALA A 66 -7.40 -14.18 7.77
N ALA A 67 -8.62 -13.64 7.92
CA ALA A 67 -8.83 -12.20 8.07
C ALA A 67 -8.13 -11.65 9.33
N LEU A 68 -8.28 -12.34 10.48
CA LEU A 68 -7.56 -12.01 11.72
C LEU A 68 -6.04 -12.11 11.55
N GLY A 69 -5.55 -13.11 10.82
CA GLY A 69 -4.14 -13.29 10.50
C GLY A 69 -3.55 -12.11 9.73
N MET A 70 -4.28 -11.58 8.73
CA MET A 70 -3.87 -10.36 8.01
C MET A 70 -3.85 -9.12 8.93
N LEU A 71 -4.78 -9.03 9.88
CA LEU A 71 -4.85 -7.93 10.85
C LEU A 71 -3.83 -8.06 11.99
N SER A 72 -3.20 -9.22 12.19
CA SER A 72 -2.21 -9.42 13.27
C SER A 72 -1.04 -8.44 13.20
N THR A 73 -0.68 -7.98 11.99
CA THR A 73 0.38 -7.01 11.75
C THR A 73 -0.11 -5.56 11.68
N ILE A 74 -1.37 -5.28 12.05
CA ILE A 74 -1.97 -3.95 11.90
C ILE A 74 -1.22 -2.89 12.72
N ALA A 75 -0.71 -3.24 13.91
CA ALA A 75 0.06 -2.31 14.74
C ALA A 75 1.32 -1.80 14.02
N THR A 76 2.04 -2.70 13.34
CA THR A 76 3.18 -2.33 12.49
C THR A 76 2.72 -1.51 11.30
N GLY A 77 1.60 -1.87 10.66
CA GLY A 77 1.01 -1.10 9.56
C GLY A 77 0.69 0.35 9.96
N ILE A 78 0.04 0.55 11.11
CA ILE A 78 -0.35 1.87 11.62
C ILE A 78 0.89 2.68 11.99
N ALA A 79 1.88 2.07 12.65
CA ALA A 79 3.13 2.73 13.00
C ALA A 79 3.85 3.27 11.75
N ILE A 80 3.84 2.51 10.67
CA ILE A 80 4.49 2.94 9.45
C ILE A 80 3.65 3.95 8.65
N ASP A 81 2.32 3.80 8.58
CA ASP A 81 1.45 4.79 7.94
C ASP A 81 1.55 6.16 8.64
N ALA A 82 1.61 6.16 9.98
CA ALA A 82 1.82 7.37 10.76
C ALA A 82 3.20 8.03 10.53
N SER A 83 4.21 7.26 10.12
CA SER A 83 5.55 7.81 9.85
C SER A 83 5.59 8.72 8.62
N GLY A 84 4.69 8.54 7.65
CA GLY A 84 4.61 9.39 6.44
C GLY A 84 4.30 10.85 6.79
N PRO A 85 3.13 11.16 7.39
CA PRO A 85 2.78 12.52 7.79
C PRO A 85 3.78 13.17 8.76
N ILE A 86 4.40 12.37 9.64
CA ILE A 86 5.44 12.88 10.55
C ILE A 86 6.67 13.35 9.78
N ASN A 87 7.13 12.57 8.81
CA ASN A 87 8.30 12.90 8.00
C ASN A 87 8.04 14.09 7.06
N ASP A 88 6.85 14.17 6.46
CA ASP A 88 6.43 15.29 5.62
C ASP A 88 6.41 16.61 6.41
N ASN A 89 5.79 16.61 7.60
CA ASN A 89 5.78 17.76 8.49
C ASN A 89 7.19 18.17 8.96
N ALA A 90 8.07 17.20 9.24
CA ALA A 90 9.46 17.47 9.60
C ALA A 90 10.22 18.15 8.45
N GLY A 91 10.02 17.71 7.21
CA GLY A 91 10.58 18.36 6.01
C GLY A 91 10.05 19.77 5.80
N GLY A 92 8.74 19.97 5.96
CA GLY A 92 8.11 21.30 5.86
C GLY A 92 8.62 22.28 6.93
N ILE A 93 8.79 21.85 8.18
CA ILE A 93 9.39 22.66 9.25
C ILE A 93 10.84 23.01 8.92
N ALA A 94 11.63 22.05 8.41
CA ALA A 94 13.02 22.30 8.03
C ALA A 94 13.13 23.37 6.92
N ASP A 95 12.21 23.36 5.95
CA ASP A 95 12.14 24.34 4.87
C ASP A 95 11.74 25.73 5.38
N MET A 96 10.66 25.79 6.16
CA MET A 96 10.13 27.05 6.70
C MET A 96 11.07 27.70 7.72
N ALA A 97 11.86 26.90 8.45
CA ALA A 97 12.86 27.38 9.40
C ALA A 97 14.21 27.76 8.74
N GLY A 98 14.32 27.65 7.41
CA GLY A 98 15.55 27.99 6.67
C GLY A 98 16.75 27.10 7.03
N MET A 99 16.50 25.83 7.38
CA MET A 99 17.57 24.90 7.74
C MET A 99 18.44 24.52 6.53
N SER A 100 19.64 23.99 6.79
CA SER A 100 20.59 23.62 5.73
C SER A 100 20.00 22.59 4.75
N HIS A 101 20.41 22.66 3.48
CA HIS A 101 20.01 21.73 2.41
C HIS A 101 20.22 20.25 2.78
N ARG A 102 21.27 19.94 3.55
CA ARG A 102 21.55 18.59 4.03
C ARG A 102 20.49 18.01 4.97
N ILE A 103 19.76 18.87 5.69
CA ILE A 103 18.62 18.45 6.52
C ILE A 103 17.42 18.14 5.61
N ARG A 104 17.17 18.98 4.59
CA ARG A 104 16.11 18.78 3.59
C ARG A 104 16.28 17.46 2.82
N GLU A 105 17.50 17.18 2.33
CA GLU A 105 17.80 15.92 1.64
C GLU A 105 17.52 14.69 2.50
N ARG A 106 17.81 14.77 3.81
CA ARG A 106 17.51 13.67 4.74
C ARG A 106 16.01 13.51 4.96
N THR A 107 15.28 14.60 5.16
CA THR A 107 13.82 14.54 5.34
C THR A 107 13.11 14.06 4.08
N ASP A 108 13.56 14.47 2.90
CA ASP A 108 12.97 14.07 1.61
C ASP A 108 13.20 12.57 1.33
N ALA A 109 14.36 12.04 1.72
CA ALA A 109 14.63 10.61 1.66
C ALA A 109 13.71 9.82 2.60
N LEU A 110 13.45 10.34 3.80
CA LEU A 110 12.52 9.74 4.77
C LEU A 110 11.06 9.81 4.30
N ASP A 111 10.64 10.92 3.69
CA ASP A 111 9.30 11.09 3.11
C ASP A 111 9.07 10.11 1.95
N ALA A 112 10.03 9.97 1.03
CA ALA A 112 9.92 9.02 -0.07
C ALA A 112 9.76 7.55 0.41
N ALA A 113 10.47 7.17 1.47
CA ALA A 113 10.32 5.87 2.11
C ALA A 113 8.96 5.75 2.84
N GLY A 114 8.53 6.80 3.52
CA GLY A 114 7.23 6.91 4.19
C GLY A 114 6.07 6.72 3.21
N ASN A 115 6.09 7.40 2.07
CA ASN A 115 5.07 7.30 1.02
C ASN A 115 4.96 5.88 0.44
N THR A 116 6.09 5.22 0.21
CA THR A 116 6.11 3.82 -0.24
C THR A 116 5.46 2.92 0.80
N THR A 117 5.71 3.17 2.08
CA THR A 117 5.27 2.24 3.13
C THR A 117 3.86 2.53 3.64
N ALA A 118 3.41 3.78 3.60
CA ALA A 118 2.02 4.18 3.80
C ALA A 118 1.10 3.52 2.75
N ALA A 119 1.52 3.49 1.48
CA ALA A 119 0.77 2.79 0.44
C ALA A 119 0.64 1.27 0.70
N ILE A 120 1.63 0.64 1.34
CA ILE A 120 1.54 -0.76 1.78
C ILE A 120 0.63 -0.90 3.00
N GLY A 121 0.74 0.02 3.96
CA GLY A 121 -0.09 0.04 5.17
C GLY A 121 -1.57 0.18 4.86
N LYS A 122 -1.93 1.17 4.03
CA LYS A 122 -3.30 1.35 3.52
C LYS A 122 -3.79 0.11 2.79
N PHE A 123 -2.94 -0.49 1.97
CA PHE A 123 -3.29 -1.71 1.26
C PHE A 123 -3.67 -2.87 2.21
N LEU A 124 -2.93 -3.06 3.30
CA LEU A 124 -3.21 -4.11 4.29
C LEU A 124 -4.45 -3.82 5.14
N MET A 125 -4.76 -2.54 5.38
CA MET A 125 -5.91 -2.14 6.21
C MET A 125 -7.21 -1.99 5.40
N GLU A 126 -7.14 -1.47 4.18
CA GLU A 126 -8.30 -1.11 3.34
C GLU A 126 -8.79 -2.24 2.42
N LEU A 127 -8.13 -3.41 2.45
CA LEU A 127 -8.56 -4.59 1.68
C LEU A 127 -9.30 -5.64 2.55
N PRO A 128 -10.34 -5.32 3.34
CA PRO A 128 -11.02 -6.32 4.15
C PRO A 128 -12.07 -7.07 3.32
N LEU A 129 -11.73 -7.53 2.11
CA LEU A 129 -12.65 -8.32 1.28
C LEU A 129 -13.03 -9.64 2.00
N LEU A 130 -12.08 -10.20 2.75
CA LEU A 130 -12.26 -11.40 3.57
C LEU A 130 -13.18 -11.13 4.77
N SER A 131 -13.02 -10.00 5.47
CA SER A 131 -13.89 -9.63 6.60
C SER A 131 -15.30 -9.28 6.13
N SER A 132 -15.45 -8.61 4.97
CA SER A 132 -16.75 -8.34 4.37
C SER A 132 -17.48 -9.62 3.96
N LEU A 133 -16.77 -10.63 3.45
CA LEU A 133 -17.36 -11.91 3.07
C LEU A 133 -17.90 -12.68 4.29
N ASP A 134 -17.12 -12.71 5.37
CA ASP A 134 -17.53 -13.32 6.65
C ASP A 134 -18.75 -12.60 7.26
N THR A 135 -18.74 -11.26 7.22
CA THR A 135 -19.85 -10.44 7.71
C THR A 135 -21.14 -10.67 6.91
N MET A 136 -21.04 -10.75 5.57
CA MET A 136 -22.19 -11.02 4.70
C MET A 136 -22.78 -12.41 4.91
N HIS A 137 -21.94 -13.42 5.13
CA HIS A 137 -22.42 -14.78 5.45
C HIS A 137 -23.09 -14.81 6.83
N THR A 138 -22.48 -14.18 7.83
CA THR A 138 -23.05 -14.09 9.18
C THR A 138 -24.42 -13.40 9.16
N LEU A 139 -24.59 -12.37 8.34
CA LEU A 139 -25.89 -11.69 8.17
C LEU A 139 -26.92 -12.51 7.38
N ALA A 140 -26.49 -13.44 6.54
CA ALA A 140 -27.39 -14.31 5.76
C ALA A 140 -27.95 -15.49 6.58
N GLU A 141 -27.40 -15.75 7.77
CA GLU A 141 -27.90 -16.77 8.71
C GLU A 141 -28.95 -16.22 9.72
N PHE A 142 -29.38 -14.96 9.58
CA PHE A 142 -30.48 -14.32 10.33
C PHE A 142 -31.66 -14.00 9.43
#